data_AF-X8H0L9-F1
#
_entry.id   AF-X8H0L9-F1
#
_cell.length_a   1.000
_cell.length_b   1.000
_cell.length_c   1.000
_cell.angle_alpha   90.00
_cell.angle_beta   90.00
_cell.angle_gamma   90.00
#
_symmetry.space_group_name_H-M   'P 1'
#
loop_
_entity.id
_entity.type
_entity.pdbx_description
1 polymer ?
#
loop_
_entity_poly.entity_id
_entity_poly.type
_entity_poly.pdbx_seq_one_letter_code
_entity_poly.pdbx_strand_id
1 'polypeptide(L)'
;MNKELNITLKENDFLETASEVKFSSMFLDYFPIKYRNFSKMFVPLKITSLGVTNVDFGFTTLDNVSIKILEFSKFKLIEFRKKEFRIAIDSEDDLFEYEIFKNIKNPKLKYVFEFFTNLFHGTNIKFNFSDDRYELNFHNHIEHFKFITLNKFLSQYEKLVTDLRVYKYKNLSSAENSFYELDLLDKCNNLDESSSWVNAKIKCDSDVNVGDTLTINRFHKIRFDNFPYDIEEVITTQPLTKGEIKFGVINLNRKAVKIKLNKVYK
;
A
#
# COMPACT_ATOMS: atom_id res chain seq x y z
N MET A 1 25.36 -32.75 -8.55
CA MET A 1 24.31 -32.64 -9.59
C MET A 1 23.40 -31.53 -9.11
N ASN A 2 23.22 -30.46 -9.89
CA ASN A 2 22.34 -29.36 -9.50
C ASN A 2 20.90 -29.84 -9.64
N LYS A 3 20.06 -29.47 -8.68
CA LYS A 3 18.65 -29.87 -8.64
C LYS A 3 17.73 -28.66 -8.59
N GLU A 4 16.52 -28.87 -9.09
CA GLU A 4 15.40 -27.96 -8.87
C GLU A 4 14.68 -28.38 -7.59
N LEU A 5 14.47 -27.43 -6.68
CA LEU A 5 13.88 -27.66 -5.37
C LEU A 5 12.54 -26.94 -5.27
N ASN A 6 11.46 -27.69 -5.08
CA ASN A 6 10.16 -27.13 -4.74
C ASN A 6 10.14 -26.83 -3.22
N ILE A 7 9.97 -25.56 -2.87
CA ILE A 7 9.98 -25.09 -1.49
C ILE A 7 8.59 -24.63 -1.10
N THR A 8 8.06 -25.20 -0.01
CA THR A 8 6.88 -24.69 0.68
C THR A 8 7.34 -23.75 1.80
N LEU A 9 6.89 -22.49 1.76
CA LEU A 9 7.19 -21.51 2.80
C LEU A 9 6.54 -21.91 4.14
N LYS A 10 7.30 -21.82 5.22
CA LYS A 10 6.85 -22.03 6.59
C LYS A 10 6.52 -20.69 7.26
N GLU A 11 5.86 -20.75 8.42
CA GLU A 11 5.38 -19.56 9.15
C GLU A 11 6.48 -18.52 9.47
N ASN A 12 7.72 -18.97 9.72
CA ASN A 12 8.85 -18.08 10.02
C ASN A 12 9.70 -17.72 8.79
N ASP A 13 9.31 -18.19 7.60
CA ASP A 13 9.98 -17.80 6.37
C ASP A 13 9.48 -16.44 5.89
N PHE A 14 10.36 -15.70 5.25
CA PHE A 14 10.05 -14.44 4.59
C PHE A 14 10.23 -14.59 3.10
N LEU A 15 9.26 -14.11 2.32
CA LEU A 15 9.41 -13.91 0.89
C LEU A 15 8.61 -12.68 0.48
N GLU A 16 9.23 -11.85 -0.35
CA GLU A 16 8.61 -10.67 -0.92
C GLU A 16 9.08 -10.48 -2.35
N THR A 17 8.13 -10.29 -3.28
CA THR A 17 8.46 -10.02 -4.69
C THR A 17 8.71 -8.53 -4.91
N ALA A 18 9.43 -8.16 -5.98
CA ALA A 18 9.59 -6.75 -6.36
C ALA A 18 8.25 -6.00 -6.50
N SER A 19 7.20 -6.72 -6.90
CA SER A 19 5.85 -6.19 -7.03
C SER A 19 5.18 -5.98 -5.68
N GLU A 20 5.39 -6.89 -4.74
CA GLU A 20 4.90 -6.76 -3.36
C GLU A 20 5.61 -5.60 -2.63
N VAL A 21 6.93 -5.44 -2.85
CA VAL A 21 7.74 -4.33 -2.32
C VAL A 21 7.15 -2.96 -2.67
N LYS A 22 6.62 -2.79 -3.89
CA LYS A 22 5.98 -1.55 -4.34
C LYS A 22 4.88 -1.09 -3.38
N PHE A 23 4.13 -2.04 -2.82
CA PHE A 23 3.00 -1.75 -1.93
C PHE A 23 3.44 -1.74 -0.45
N SER A 24 4.24 -2.72 -0.03
CA SER A 24 4.70 -2.83 1.37
C SER A 24 5.55 -1.62 1.80
N SER A 25 6.47 -1.16 0.94
CA SER A 25 7.32 0.02 1.21
C SER A 25 6.53 1.32 1.33
N MET A 26 5.33 1.37 0.74
CA MET A 26 4.40 2.50 0.84
C MET A 26 3.35 2.30 1.92
N PHE A 27 3.42 1.25 2.73
CA PHE A 27 2.38 0.90 3.72
C PHE A 27 0.99 0.77 3.09
N LEU A 28 0.92 0.15 1.90
CA LEU A 28 -0.31 -0.13 1.18
C LEU A 28 -0.59 -1.63 1.25
N ASP A 29 -1.66 -2.00 1.95
CA ASP A 29 -2.09 -3.39 2.06
C ASP A 29 -3.58 -3.51 1.75
N TYR A 30 -4.43 -2.86 2.55
CA TYR A 30 -5.88 -2.77 2.34
C TYR A 30 -6.41 -1.35 2.61
N PHE A 31 -7.66 -1.12 2.25
CA PHE A 31 -8.42 0.00 2.83
C PHE A 31 -8.92 -0.36 4.25
N PRO A 32 -9.06 0.61 5.17
CA PRO A 32 -8.67 2.02 5.02
C PRO A 32 -7.15 2.21 4.94
N ILE A 33 -6.70 3.16 4.11
CA ILE A 33 -5.27 3.50 4.03
C ILE A 33 -4.93 4.38 5.23
N LYS A 34 -4.01 3.92 6.08
CA LYS A 34 -3.59 4.62 7.31
C LYS A 34 -2.09 4.76 7.34
N TYR A 35 -1.60 5.95 7.65
CA TYR A 35 -0.18 6.19 7.84
C TYR A 35 0.06 7.25 8.91
N ARG A 36 1.17 7.11 9.63
CA ARG A 36 1.72 8.12 10.54
C ARG A 36 3.24 8.01 10.49
N ASN A 37 3.95 9.13 10.56
CA ASN A 37 5.42 9.15 10.58
C ASN A 37 6.03 9.16 11.99
N PHE A 38 5.20 8.99 13.03
CA PHE A 38 5.63 8.89 14.43
C PHE A 38 5.20 7.58 15.08
N SER A 39 5.80 7.24 16.23
CA SER A 39 5.55 5.96 16.91
C SER A 39 4.08 5.77 17.27
N LYS A 40 3.59 4.53 17.11
CA LYS A 40 2.24 4.13 17.52
C LYS A 40 2.00 4.23 19.02
N MET A 41 3.06 4.31 19.83
CA MET A 41 2.98 4.50 21.28
C MET A 41 2.53 5.91 21.67
N PHE A 42 2.65 6.89 20.78
CA PHE A 42 2.08 8.22 21.01
C PHE A 42 0.58 8.17 20.75
N VAL A 43 -0.19 8.38 21.82
CA VAL A 43 -1.65 8.52 21.79
C VAL A 43 -2.02 9.95 22.22
N PRO A 44 -3.09 10.54 21.66
CA PRO A 44 -3.55 11.86 22.10
C PRO A 44 -3.92 11.83 23.59
N LEU A 45 -3.33 12.75 24.36
CA LEU A 45 -3.66 13.01 25.76
C LEU A 45 -4.96 13.83 25.87
N LYS A 46 -5.21 14.72 24.90
CA LYS A 46 -6.39 15.57 24.84
C LYS A 46 -6.79 15.82 23.39
N ILE A 47 -8.10 15.90 23.15
CA ILE A 47 -8.68 16.23 21.84
C ILE A 47 -9.59 17.44 22.04
N THR A 48 -9.26 18.55 21.39
CA THR A 48 -10.04 19.80 21.42
C THR A 48 -10.71 19.99 20.07
N SER A 49 -12.04 19.96 20.02
CA SER A 49 -12.79 20.26 18.80
C SER A 49 -12.86 21.77 18.61
N LEU A 50 -12.37 22.27 17.47
CA LEU A 50 -12.57 23.67 17.10
C LEU A 50 -13.96 23.83 16.49
N GLY A 51 -14.34 22.99 15.54
CA GLY A 51 -15.67 23.04 14.96
C GLY A 51 -15.64 22.67 13.49
N VAL A 52 -16.50 23.31 12.70
CA VAL A 52 -16.57 23.12 11.25
C VAL A 52 -16.38 24.47 10.58
N THR A 53 -15.45 24.53 9.62
CA THR A 53 -15.17 25.75 8.84
C THR A 53 -14.70 25.37 7.43
N ASN A 54 -14.54 26.37 6.57
CA ASN A 54 -13.92 26.20 5.28
C ASN A 54 -12.40 26.32 5.43
N VAL A 55 -11.67 25.48 4.72
CA VAL A 55 -10.21 25.45 4.76
C VAL A 55 -9.68 25.62 3.35
N ASP A 56 -8.89 26.66 3.15
CA ASP A 56 -8.16 26.89 1.92
C ASP A 56 -6.85 26.12 1.97
N PHE A 57 -6.68 25.14 1.09
CA PHE A 57 -5.44 24.35 0.96
C PHE A 57 -4.54 24.93 -0.13
N GLY A 58 -4.73 26.16 -0.59
CA GLY A 58 -3.90 26.83 -1.62
C GLY A 58 -4.13 26.34 -3.05
N PHE A 59 -4.42 25.06 -3.24
CA PHE A 59 -4.79 24.46 -4.54
C PHE A 59 -6.29 24.17 -4.66
N THR A 60 -7.02 24.16 -3.53
CA THR A 60 -8.47 24.01 -3.47
C THR A 60 -8.97 24.50 -2.12
N THR A 61 -10.21 25.00 -2.08
CA THR A 61 -10.93 25.17 -0.82
C THR A 61 -11.78 23.93 -0.55
N LEU A 62 -11.74 23.43 0.69
CA LEU A 62 -12.67 22.42 1.17
C LEU A 62 -13.69 23.07 2.09
N ASP A 63 -14.96 22.98 1.71
CA ASP A 63 -16.05 23.43 2.57
C ASP A 63 -16.33 22.44 3.69
N ASN A 64 -16.86 22.93 4.81
CA ASN A 64 -17.36 22.09 5.91
C ASN A 64 -16.33 21.03 6.37
N VAL A 65 -15.12 21.46 6.69
CA VAL A 65 -14.06 20.63 7.27
C VAL A 65 -14.19 20.67 8.79
N SER A 66 -14.27 19.50 9.42
CA SER A 66 -14.21 19.42 10.89
C SER A 66 -12.75 19.55 11.32
N ILE A 67 -12.48 20.46 12.25
CA ILE A 67 -11.13 20.74 12.75
C ILE A 67 -11.01 20.36 14.23
N LYS A 68 -9.94 19.64 14.56
CA LYS A 68 -9.58 19.28 15.94
C LYS A 68 -8.10 19.50 16.20
N ILE A 69 -7.75 19.86 17.42
CA ILE A 69 -6.38 19.83 17.92
C ILE A 69 -6.20 18.52 18.71
N LEU A 70 -5.23 17.72 18.31
CA LEU A 70 -4.80 16.50 18.98
C LEU A 70 -3.54 16.83 19.79
N GLU A 71 -3.63 16.83 21.11
CA GLU A 71 -2.48 17.09 21.98
C GLU A 71 -1.83 15.79 22.41
N PHE A 72 -0.56 15.61 22.07
CA PHE A 72 0.28 14.50 22.51
C PHE A 72 1.22 14.98 23.62
N SER A 73 1.97 14.05 24.23
CA SER A 73 2.91 14.39 25.32
C SER A 73 4.04 15.34 24.90
N LYS A 74 4.36 15.42 23.60
CA LYS A 74 5.50 16.19 23.09
C LYS A 74 5.18 17.15 21.94
N PHE A 75 4.03 16.99 21.29
CA PHE A 75 3.66 17.74 20.08
C PHE A 75 2.15 17.86 19.99
N LYS A 76 1.65 18.68 19.06
CA LYS A 76 0.23 18.80 18.75
C LYS A 76 0.02 18.62 17.25
N LEU A 77 -1.12 18.04 16.86
CA LEU A 77 -1.53 17.96 15.46
C LEU A 77 -2.86 18.69 15.26
N ILE A 78 -3.00 19.38 14.13
CA ILE A 78 -4.27 19.93 13.67
C ILE A 78 -4.89 18.94 12.70
N GLU A 79 -5.96 18.24 13.12
CA GLU A 79 -6.74 17.33 12.29
C GLU A 79 -7.76 18.10 11.44
N PHE A 80 -7.70 17.89 10.13
CA PHE A 80 -8.71 18.25 9.14
C PHE A 80 -9.47 17.00 8.72
N ARG A 81 -10.78 16.97 8.96
CA ARG A 81 -11.62 15.80 8.70
C ARG A 81 -12.76 16.10 7.72
N LYS A 82 -12.86 15.24 6.71
CA LYS A 82 -14.00 15.11 5.79
C LYS A 82 -14.67 13.74 5.97
N LYS A 83 -15.76 13.51 5.24
CA LYS A 83 -16.46 12.22 5.26
C LYS A 83 -15.62 11.09 4.70
N GLU A 84 -14.72 11.39 3.76
CA GLU A 84 -13.90 10.40 3.05
C GLU A 84 -12.50 10.22 3.63
N PHE A 85 -11.98 11.18 4.37
CA PHE A 85 -10.63 11.11 4.93
C PHE A 85 -10.47 12.00 6.16
N ARG A 86 -9.36 11.79 6.88
CA ARG A 86 -8.80 12.73 7.85
C ARG A 86 -7.29 12.86 7.63
N ILE A 87 -6.75 14.04 7.89
CA ILE A 87 -5.31 14.29 7.94
C ILE A 87 -5.02 15.22 9.10
N ALA A 88 -4.04 14.87 9.93
CA ALA A 88 -3.57 15.66 11.04
C ALA A 88 -2.11 16.02 10.81
N ILE A 89 -1.79 17.31 10.89
CA ILE A 89 -0.48 17.88 10.55
C ILE A 89 0.02 18.69 11.74
N ASP A 90 1.29 18.53 12.07
CA ASP A 90 2.02 19.40 12.99
C ASP A 90 2.45 20.70 12.30
N SER A 91 2.42 21.80 13.02
CA SER A 91 2.95 23.07 12.53
C SER A 91 4.47 23.17 12.65
N GLU A 92 5.12 22.32 13.46
CA GLU A 92 6.54 22.51 13.85
C GLU A 92 7.48 21.40 13.37
N ASP A 93 7.16 20.11 13.57
CA ASP A 93 8.13 19.01 13.42
C ASP A 93 7.88 18.09 12.21
N ASP A 94 7.16 18.55 11.18
CA ASP A 94 6.76 17.75 9.99
C ASP A 94 6.04 16.43 10.36
N LEU A 95 5.47 16.32 11.56
CA LEU A 95 4.73 15.15 12.00
C LEU A 95 3.34 15.16 11.39
N PHE A 96 2.88 14.00 10.94
CA PHE A 96 1.53 13.86 10.41
C PHE A 96 0.99 12.45 10.55
N GLU A 97 -0.33 12.37 10.58
CA GLU A 97 -1.07 11.13 10.35
C GLU A 97 -2.24 11.37 9.41
N TYR A 98 -2.60 10.37 8.61
CA TYR A 98 -3.82 10.43 7.82
C TYR A 98 -4.51 9.07 7.73
N GLU A 99 -5.78 9.14 7.40
CA GLU A 99 -6.60 7.97 7.09
C GLU A 99 -7.55 8.29 5.93
N ILE A 100 -7.53 7.44 4.91
CA ILE A 100 -8.54 7.41 3.85
C ILE A 100 -9.49 6.26 4.14
N PHE A 101 -10.76 6.59 4.32
CA PHE A 101 -11.74 5.60 4.75
C PHE A 101 -12.10 4.62 3.64
N LYS A 102 -12.71 3.50 4.03
CA LYS A 102 -13.28 2.52 3.09
C LYS A 102 -14.61 2.99 2.50
N ASN A 103 -15.10 2.28 1.48
CA ASN A 103 -16.44 2.45 0.91
C ASN A 103 -16.68 3.82 0.22
N ILE A 104 -15.63 4.41 -0.33
CA ILE A 104 -15.65 5.61 -1.17
C ILE A 104 -15.83 5.20 -2.64
N LYS A 105 -16.80 5.79 -3.33
CA LYS A 105 -16.98 5.59 -4.78
C LYS A 105 -15.76 6.10 -5.55
N ASN A 106 -15.32 5.40 -6.59
CA ASN A 106 -14.08 5.75 -7.30
C ASN A 106 -13.98 7.21 -7.78
N PRO A 107 -15.03 7.85 -8.35
CA PRO A 107 -14.92 9.26 -8.73
C PRO A 107 -14.55 10.18 -7.55
N LYS A 108 -15.08 9.87 -6.36
CA LYS A 108 -14.74 10.60 -5.13
C LYS A 108 -13.38 10.19 -4.59
N LEU A 109 -13.00 8.91 -4.71
CA LEU A 109 -11.68 8.43 -4.30
C LEU A 109 -10.56 9.05 -5.14
N LYS A 110 -10.77 9.21 -6.45
CA LYS A 110 -9.86 9.93 -7.36
C LYS A 110 -9.63 11.36 -6.88
N TYR A 111 -10.71 12.08 -6.57
CA TYR A 111 -10.61 13.41 -5.97
C TYR A 111 -9.80 13.41 -4.65
N VAL A 112 -10.00 12.41 -3.78
CA VAL A 112 -9.21 12.28 -2.54
C VAL A 112 -7.73 12.04 -2.85
N PHE A 113 -7.39 11.15 -3.79
CA PHE A 113 -6.00 10.90 -4.15
C PHE A 113 -5.32 12.10 -4.82
N GLU A 114 -6.03 12.85 -5.67
CA GLU A 114 -5.56 14.11 -6.25
C GLU A 114 -5.36 15.18 -5.16
N PHE A 115 -6.30 15.29 -4.22
CA PHE A 115 -6.17 16.18 -3.05
C PHE A 115 -4.90 15.89 -2.25
N PHE A 116 -4.67 14.62 -1.88
CA PHE A 116 -3.46 14.25 -1.13
C PHE A 116 -2.18 14.38 -1.96
N THR A 117 -2.23 14.15 -3.27
CA THR A 117 -1.10 14.40 -4.18
C THR A 117 -0.68 15.88 -4.07
N ASN A 118 -1.61 16.81 -4.27
CA ASN A 118 -1.29 18.24 -4.22
C ASN A 118 -0.90 18.70 -2.82
N LEU A 119 -1.55 18.19 -1.78
CA LEU A 119 -1.21 18.47 -0.38
C LEU A 119 0.24 18.11 -0.06
N PHE A 120 0.68 16.92 -0.45
CA PHE A 120 2.05 16.46 -0.18
C PHE A 120 3.09 17.05 -1.15
N HIS A 121 2.68 17.58 -2.30
CA HIS A 121 3.58 18.29 -3.22
C HIS A 121 4.16 19.55 -2.57
N GLY A 122 3.38 20.21 -1.73
CA GLY A 122 3.72 21.46 -1.09
C GLY A 122 2.56 22.42 -1.15
N THR A 123 2.05 22.81 0.01
CA THR A 123 0.97 23.78 0.09
C THR A 123 1.01 24.63 1.34
N ASN A 124 0.27 25.73 1.28
CA ASN A 124 -0.03 26.60 2.40
C ASN A 124 -1.53 26.46 2.72
N ILE A 125 -1.83 25.98 3.93
CA ILE A 125 -3.19 25.72 4.41
C ILE A 125 -3.60 26.89 5.30
N LYS A 126 -4.72 27.53 4.96
CA LYS A 126 -5.30 28.67 5.66
C LYS A 126 -6.71 28.35 6.12
N PHE A 127 -7.01 28.69 7.36
CA PHE A 127 -8.37 28.62 7.87
C PHE A 127 -8.58 29.61 9.00
N ASN A 128 -9.83 30.02 9.16
CA ASN A 128 -10.23 30.91 10.24
C ASN A 128 -11.12 30.16 11.21
N PHE A 129 -10.91 30.41 12.50
CA PHE A 129 -11.81 29.96 13.54
C PHE A 129 -12.06 31.10 14.52
N SER A 130 -13.32 31.52 14.65
CA SER A 130 -13.68 32.78 15.31
C SER A 130 -12.90 33.95 14.69
N ASP A 131 -12.19 34.74 15.50
CA ASP A 131 -11.36 35.86 15.04
C ASP A 131 -9.91 35.45 14.72
N ASP A 132 -9.53 34.21 15.03
CA ASP A 132 -8.17 33.72 14.84
C ASP A 132 -7.95 33.20 13.41
N ARG A 133 -6.80 33.57 12.83
CA ARG A 133 -6.35 33.12 11.53
C ARG A 133 -5.20 32.14 11.70
N TYR A 134 -5.32 30.99 11.06
CA TYR A 134 -4.30 29.94 11.07
C TYR A 134 -3.72 29.78 9.67
N GLU A 135 -2.41 29.62 9.61
CA GLU A 135 -1.64 29.40 8.39
C GLU A 135 -0.53 28.39 8.68
N LEU A 136 -0.40 27.36 7.84
CA LEU A 136 0.60 26.30 7.98
C LEU A 136 1.09 25.84 6.61
N ASN A 137 2.39 25.59 6.50
CA ASN A 137 3.00 25.05 5.29
C ASN A 137 3.23 23.56 5.47
N PHE A 138 2.99 22.76 4.43
CA PHE A 138 3.14 21.31 4.50
C PHE A 138 3.59 20.71 3.17
N HIS A 139 4.54 19.78 3.23
CA HIS A 139 4.99 18.98 2.09
C HIS A 139 5.54 17.63 2.54
N ASN A 140 5.48 16.61 1.69
CA ASN A 140 6.22 15.37 1.87
C ASN A 140 6.43 14.64 0.54
N HIS A 141 7.67 14.59 0.03
CA HIS A 141 7.94 14.03 -1.29
C HIS A 141 7.68 12.50 -1.39
N ILE A 142 7.85 11.75 -0.30
CA ILE A 142 7.62 10.30 -0.28
C ILE A 142 6.12 10.03 -0.42
N GLU A 143 5.31 10.71 0.37
CA GLU A 143 3.86 10.57 0.31
C GLU A 143 3.28 11.14 -1.00
N HIS A 144 3.84 12.23 -1.53
CA HIS A 144 3.50 12.74 -2.86
C HIS A 144 3.66 11.64 -3.93
N PHE A 145 4.79 10.93 -3.94
CA PHE A 145 5.01 9.82 -4.87
C PHE A 145 4.05 8.64 -4.65
N LYS A 146 3.74 8.32 -3.39
CA LYS A 146 2.75 7.30 -3.03
C LYS A 146 1.38 7.62 -3.62
N PHE A 147 0.92 8.86 -3.52
CA PHE A 147 -0.40 9.25 -4.05
C PHE A 147 -0.45 9.32 -5.58
N ILE A 148 0.65 9.65 -6.26
CA ILE A 148 0.78 9.45 -7.71
C ILE A 148 0.62 7.97 -8.07
N THR A 149 1.24 7.08 -7.29
CA THR A 149 1.15 5.63 -7.50
C THR A 149 -0.27 5.11 -7.29
N LEU A 150 -0.96 5.58 -6.25
CA LEU A 150 -2.36 5.25 -5.97
C LEU A 150 -3.31 5.72 -7.08
N ASN A 151 -3.10 6.91 -7.65
CA ASN A 151 -3.89 7.40 -8.79
C ASN A 151 -3.76 6.50 -10.02
N LYS A 152 -2.54 6.07 -10.34
CA LYS A 152 -2.28 5.11 -11.43
C LYS A 152 -2.96 3.77 -11.14
N PHE A 153 -2.84 3.29 -9.91
CA PHE A 153 -3.43 2.02 -9.49
C PHE A 153 -4.97 2.04 -9.53
N LEU A 154 -5.61 3.15 -9.17
CA LEU A 154 -7.06 3.32 -9.31
C LEU A 154 -7.52 3.15 -10.76
N SER A 155 -6.78 3.75 -11.70
CA SER A 155 -7.09 3.66 -13.13
C SER A 155 -6.91 2.23 -13.67
N GLN A 156 -5.84 1.55 -13.22
CA GLN A 156 -5.60 0.13 -13.50
C GLN A 156 -6.75 -0.75 -12.98
N TYR A 157 -7.21 -0.51 -11.74
CA TYR A 157 -8.31 -1.25 -11.14
C TYR A 157 -9.64 -1.03 -11.88
N GLU A 158 -9.96 0.20 -12.27
CA GLU A 158 -11.17 0.50 -13.04
C GLU A 158 -11.21 -0.24 -14.38
N LYS A 159 -10.05 -0.32 -15.06
CA LYS A 159 -9.89 -1.12 -16.26
C LYS A 159 -10.07 -2.61 -15.97
N LEU A 160 -9.40 -3.15 -14.94
CA LEU A 160 -9.51 -4.54 -14.53
C LEU A 160 -10.96 -4.97 -14.27
N VAL A 161 -11.72 -4.15 -13.53
CA VAL A 161 -13.14 -4.41 -13.25
C VAL A 161 -13.95 -4.49 -14.54
N THR A 162 -13.65 -3.62 -15.50
CA THR A 162 -14.34 -3.56 -16.79
C THR A 162 -14.00 -4.79 -17.64
N ASP A 163 -12.72 -5.14 -17.74
CA ASP A 163 -12.23 -6.27 -18.52
C ASP A 163 -12.77 -7.60 -17.99
N LEU A 164 -12.84 -7.76 -16.67
CA LEU A 164 -13.39 -8.93 -16.00
C LEU A 164 -14.92 -8.90 -15.82
N ARG A 165 -15.58 -7.79 -16.17
CA ARG A 165 -17.03 -7.57 -16.00
C ARG A 165 -17.53 -7.78 -14.55
N VAL A 166 -16.69 -7.47 -13.56
CA VAL A 166 -16.98 -7.64 -12.12
C VAL A 166 -17.54 -6.36 -11.48
N TYR A 167 -18.54 -5.74 -12.11
CA TYR A 167 -19.03 -4.39 -11.75
C TYR A 167 -19.58 -4.24 -10.31
N LYS A 168 -19.95 -5.35 -9.67
CA LYS A 168 -20.28 -5.37 -8.23
C LYS A 168 -19.11 -4.85 -7.38
N TYR A 169 -17.88 -5.13 -7.81
CA TYR A 169 -16.62 -4.75 -7.19
C TYR A 169 -16.03 -3.49 -7.82
N LYS A 170 -16.83 -2.60 -8.39
CA LYS A 170 -16.29 -1.40 -9.07
C LYS A 170 -15.53 -0.44 -8.17
N ASN A 171 -15.77 -0.45 -6.86
CA ASN A 171 -15.14 0.52 -5.95
C ASN A 171 -13.89 -0.08 -5.30
N LEU A 172 -12.72 0.48 -5.62
CA LEU A 172 -11.43 0.00 -5.09
C LEU A 172 -11.40 0.03 -3.56
N SER A 173 -11.92 1.09 -2.96
CA SER A 173 -11.94 1.26 -1.50
C SER A 173 -12.87 0.30 -0.75
N SER A 174 -13.58 -0.56 -1.47
CA SER A 174 -14.45 -1.61 -0.93
C SER A 174 -13.90 -3.02 -1.21
N ALA A 175 -12.72 -3.13 -1.84
CA ALA A 175 -12.12 -4.42 -2.16
C ALA A 175 -11.66 -5.15 -0.88
N GLU A 176 -11.91 -6.46 -0.83
CA GLU A 176 -11.45 -7.32 0.26
C GLU A 176 -10.05 -7.91 0.01
N ASN A 177 -9.59 -7.86 -1.24
CA ASN A 177 -8.24 -8.25 -1.63
C ASN A 177 -7.25 -7.12 -1.38
N SER A 178 -5.99 -7.48 -1.15
CA SER A 178 -4.93 -6.50 -0.95
C SER A 178 -4.60 -5.77 -2.26
N PHE A 179 -3.94 -4.63 -2.17
CA PHE A 179 -3.40 -3.94 -3.35
C PHE A 179 -2.49 -4.87 -4.17
N TYR A 180 -1.70 -5.72 -3.50
CA TYR A 180 -0.82 -6.68 -4.16
C TYR A 180 -1.60 -7.77 -4.89
N GLU A 181 -2.60 -8.38 -4.24
CA GLU A 181 -3.44 -9.42 -4.86
C GLU A 181 -4.21 -8.89 -6.09
N LEU A 182 -4.69 -7.65 -6.02
CA LEU A 182 -5.36 -6.99 -7.15
C LEU A 182 -4.38 -6.68 -8.29
N ASP A 183 -3.14 -6.30 -7.98
CA ASP A 183 -2.08 -6.11 -8.98
C ASP A 183 -1.69 -7.44 -9.65
N LEU A 184 -1.64 -8.54 -8.89
CA LEU A 184 -1.45 -9.88 -9.43
C LEU A 184 -2.62 -10.28 -10.33
N LEU A 185 -3.86 -9.99 -9.95
CA LEU A 185 -5.04 -10.28 -10.78
C LEU A 185 -5.01 -9.54 -12.11
N ASP A 186 -4.61 -8.27 -12.10
CA ASP A 186 -4.40 -7.51 -13.32
C ASP A 186 -3.30 -8.12 -14.19
N LYS A 187 -2.14 -8.47 -13.61
CA LYS A 187 -1.02 -9.08 -14.35
C LYS A 187 -1.34 -10.46 -14.90
N CYS A 188 -2.05 -11.30 -14.15
CA CYS A 188 -2.45 -12.65 -14.57
C CYS A 188 -3.36 -12.63 -15.81
N ASN A 189 -4.01 -11.49 -16.09
CA ASN A 189 -4.79 -11.30 -17.31
C ASN A 189 -3.99 -10.76 -18.50
N ASN A 190 -2.74 -10.32 -18.28
CA ASN A 190 -1.97 -9.57 -19.26
C ASN A 190 -0.59 -10.19 -19.57
N LEU A 191 -0.08 -11.11 -18.74
CA LEU A 191 1.27 -11.66 -18.84
C LEU A 191 1.31 -13.16 -18.54
N ASP A 192 2.02 -13.92 -19.37
CA ASP A 192 2.26 -15.35 -19.15
C ASP A 192 3.45 -15.60 -18.20
N GLU A 193 4.59 -14.95 -18.44
CA GLU A 193 5.81 -15.04 -17.60
C GLU A 193 6.52 -13.69 -17.57
N SER A 194 7.14 -13.35 -16.44
CA SER A 194 7.92 -12.11 -16.28
C SER A 194 9.22 -12.32 -15.52
N SER A 195 10.27 -11.60 -15.93
CA SER A 195 11.52 -11.53 -15.16
C SER A 195 11.41 -10.48 -14.06
N SER A 196 11.82 -10.84 -12.85
CA SER A 196 11.72 -9.98 -11.67
C SER A 196 12.82 -10.30 -10.66
N TRP A 197 12.66 -9.84 -9.42
CA TRP A 197 13.50 -10.22 -8.30
C TRP A 197 12.69 -10.42 -7.02
N VAL A 198 13.27 -11.17 -6.08
CA VAL A 198 12.69 -11.40 -4.74
C VAL A 198 13.69 -11.10 -3.64
N ASN A 199 13.17 -10.71 -2.48
CA ASN A 199 13.84 -10.86 -1.20
C ASN A 199 13.26 -12.08 -0.50
N ALA A 200 14.09 -12.94 0.07
CA ALA A 200 13.60 -14.07 0.84
C ALA A 200 14.59 -14.48 1.93
N LYS A 201 14.05 -14.96 3.04
CA LYS A 201 14.80 -15.62 4.10
C LYS A 201 14.06 -16.90 4.46
N ILE A 202 14.60 -18.03 4.04
CA ILE A 202 13.91 -19.32 4.08
C ILE A 202 14.76 -20.30 4.88
N LYS A 203 14.19 -20.90 5.92
CA LYS A 203 14.84 -21.98 6.65
C LYS A 203 14.63 -23.29 5.88
N CYS A 204 15.72 -23.86 5.37
CA CYS A 204 15.66 -25.08 4.60
C CYS A 204 16.21 -26.26 5.40
N ASP A 205 15.37 -27.28 5.58
CA ASP A 205 15.78 -28.54 6.22
C ASP A 205 16.33 -29.54 5.19
N SER A 206 16.29 -29.19 3.90
CA SER A 206 16.82 -30.02 2.81
C SER A 206 18.28 -29.70 2.52
N ASP A 207 19.02 -30.66 1.97
CA ASP A 207 20.39 -30.45 1.50
C ASP A 207 20.41 -29.52 0.29
N VAL A 208 20.52 -28.21 0.51
CA VAL A 208 20.59 -27.20 -0.56
C VAL A 208 22.04 -26.94 -0.92
N ASN A 209 22.37 -27.00 -2.21
CA ASN A 209 23.71 -26.81 -2.71
C ASN A 209 23.83 -25.57 -3.61
N VAL A 210 25.06 -25.08 -3.74
CA VAL A 210 25.39 -24.07 -4.76
C VAL A 210 25.08 -24.65 -6.14
N GLY A 211 24.39 -23.86 -6.97
CA GLY A 211 23.94 -24.26 -8.30
C GLY A 211 22.51 -24.81 -8.36
N ASP A 212 21.88 -25.12 -7.22
CA ASP A 212 20.47 -25.51 -7.17
C ASP A 212 19.55 -24.33 -7.50
N THR A 213 18.37 -24.59 -8.06
CA THR A 213 17.32 -23.58 -8.26
C THR A 213 16.16 -23.84 -7.32
N LEU A 214 15.45 -22.79 -6.92
CA LEU A 214 14.27 -22.89 -6.07
C LEU A 214 13.03 -22.55 -6.89
N THR A 215 11.98 -23.33 -6.70
CA THR A 215 10.62 -23.02 -7.15
C THR A 215 9.73 -22.87 -5.92
N ILE A 216 9.07 -21.73 -5.81
CA ILE A 216 8.18 -21.39 -4.70
C ILE A 216 6.81 -21.06 -5.27
N ASN A 217 5.78 -21.73 -4.78
CA ASN A 217 4.40 -21.49 -5.20
C ASN A 217 3.66 -20.76 -4.08
N ARG A 218 3.03 -19.63 -4.41
CA ARG A 218 2.12 -18.89 -3.52
C ARG A 218 0.72 -18.90 -4.09
N PHE A 219 -0.26 -19.18 -3.25
CA PHE A 219 -1.66 -19.17 -3.64
C PHE A 219 -2.35 -17.91 -3.09
N HIS A 220 -3.02 -17.17 -3.96
CA HIS A 220 -3.67 -15.91 -3.65
C HIS A 220 -5.16 -16.00 -4.00
N LYS A 221 -6.01 -15.91 -2.97
CA LYS A 221 -7.46 -16.10 -3.11
C LYS A 221 -8.14 -14.80 -3.56
N ILE A 222 -8.83 -14.83 -4.69
CA ILE A 222 -9.64 -13.71 -5.16
C ILE A 222 -11.02 -13.76 -4.50
N ARG A 223 -11.34 -12.67 -3.79
CA ARG A 223 -12.54 -12.50 -2.94
C ARG A 223 -13.65 -11.76 -3.67
N PHE A 224 -13.81 -12.07 -4.95
CA PHE A 224 -14.97 -11.70 -5.72
C PHE A 224 -15.95 -12.88 -5.71
N ASP A 225 -17.21 -12.62 -5.38
CA ASP A 225 -18.26 -13.62 -5.28
C ASP A 225 -18.46 -14.31 -6.63
N ASN A 226 -18.50 -15.64 -6.61
CA ASN A 226 -18.62 -16.49 -7.80
C ASN A 226 -17.55 -16.20 -8.88
N PHE A 227 -16.40 -15.64 -8.48
CA PHE A 227 -15.30 -15.41 -9.41
C PHE A 227 -14.58 -16.73 -9.74
N PRO A 228 -14.33 -17.03 -11.03
CA PRO A 228 -14.09 -18.39 -11.49
C PRO A 228 -12.73 -18.97 -11.11
N TYR A 229 -11.75 -18.16 -10.70
CA TYR A 229 -10.41 -18.64 -10.39
C TYR A 229 -9.73 -17.84 -9.28
N ASP A 230 -8.78 -18.48 -8.62
CA ASP A 230 -7.75 -17.85 -7.79
C ASP A 230 -6.41 -17.78 -8.56
N ILE A 231 -5.39 -17.17 -7.97
CA ILE A 231 -4.08 -16.98 -8.63
C ILE A 231 -3.03 -17.84 -7.93
N GLU A 232 -2.32 -18.65 -8.69
CA GLU A 232 -1.07 -19.25 -8.26
C GLU A 232 0.10 -18.46 -8.83
N GLU A 233 0.94 -17.95 -7.96
CA GLU A 233 2.20 -17.29 -8.28
C GLU A 233 3.35 -18.30 -8.14
N VAL A 234 3.96 -18.67 -9.27
CA VAL A 234 5.09 -19.59 -9.33
C VAL A 234 6.37 -18.79 -9.55
N ILE A 235 7.26 -18.83 -8.56
CA ILE A 235 8.51 -18.06 -8.53
C ILE A 235 9.67 -19.04 -8.68
N THR A 236 10.45 -18.89 -9.74
CA THR A 236 11.63 -19.72 -10.01
C THR A 236 12.91 -18.89 -9.95
N THR A 237 13.83 -19.25 -9.06
CA THR A 237 15.09 -18.51 -8.89
C THR A 237 16.11 -18.87 -9.95
N GLN A 238 17.01 -17.93 -10.24
CA GLN A 238 18.31 -18.27 -10.81
C GLN A 238 19.10 -19.19 -9.85
N PRO A 239 20.10 -19.96 -10.34
CA PRO A 239 20.90 -20.87 -9.52
C PRO A 239 21.49 -20.20 -8.27
N LEU A 240 21.45 -20.90 -7.14
CA LEU A 240 21.92 -20.41 -5.84
C LEU A 240 23.44 -20.26 -5.81
N THR A 241 23.90 -19.22 -5.12
CA THR A 241 25.32 -18.95 -4.92
C THR A 241 25.75 -19.29 -3.49
N LYS A 242 27.07 -19.45 -3.28
CA LYS A 242 27.65 -19.75 -1.95
C LYS A 242 27.29 -18.71 -0.89
N GLY A 243 27.10 -17.45 -1.28
CA GLY A 243 26.73 -16.37 -0.36
C GLY A 243 25.27 -16.42 0.12
N GLU A 244 24.41 -17.07 -0.65
CA GLU A 244 22.97 -17.16 -0.39
C GLU A 244 22.61 -18.31 0.55
N ILE A 245 23.50 -19.30 0.71
CA ILE A 245 23.29 -20.47 1.58
C ILE A 245 24.19 -20.33 2.81
N LYS A 246 23.61 -20.10 3.98
CA LYS A 246 24.34 -19.98 5.24
C LYS A 246 23.60 -20.66 6.38
N PHE A 247 24.28 -21.59 7.07
CA PHE A 247 23.79 -22.21 8.31
C PHE A 247 22.36 -22.78 8.21
N GLY A 248 22.03 -23.48 7.12
CA GLY A 248 20.69 -24.05 6.90
C GLY A 248 19.61 -23.01 6.56
N VAL A 249 20.01 -21.78 6.23
CA VAL A 249 19.11 -20.70 5.81
C VAL A 249 19.53 -20.22 4.43
N ILE A 250 18.53 -20.08 3.55
CA ILE A 250 18.68 -19.41 2.26
C ILE A 250 18.32 -17.94 2.45
N ASN A 251 19.24 -17.04 2.13
CA ASN A 251 19.04 -15.60 2.19
C ASN A 251 19.21 -15.00 0.79
N LEU A 252 18.10 -14.58 0.20
CA LEU A 252 18.00 -14.00 -1.12
C LEU A 252 17.79 -12.50 -0.98
N ASN A 253 18.72 -11.70 -1.50
CA ASN A 253 18.58 -10.25 -1.56
C ASN A 253 18.54 -9.83 -3.02
N ARG A 254 17.40 -9.31 -3.46
CA ARG A 254 17.11 -8.96 -4.86
C ARG A 254 17.53 -10.06 -5.84
N LYS A 255 17.30 -11.32 -5.47
CA LYS A 255 17.64 -12.48 -6.29
C LYS A 255 16.80 -12.43 -7.56
N ALA A 256 17.44 -12.51 -8.72
CA ALA A 256 16.73 -12.59 -10.00
C ALA A 256 15.87 -13.87 -10.05
N VAL A 257 14.62 -13.70 -10.50
CA VAL A 257 13.64 -14.78 -10.63
C VAL A 257 12.86 -14.65 -11.94
N LYS A 258 12.24 -15.75 -12.34
CA LYS A 258 11.10 -15.77 -13.25
C LYS A 258 9.82 -15.94 -12.43
N ILE A 259 8.78 -15.19 -12.76
CA ILE A 259 7.46 -15.28 -12.13
C ILE A 259 6.44 -15.63 -13.20
N LYS A 260 5.73 -16.73 -12.99
CA LYS A 260 4.59 -17.16 -13.78
C LYS A 260 3.32 -17.07 -12.94
N LEU A 261 2.25 -16.53 -13.51
CA LEU A 261 0.95 -16.41 -12.84
C LEU A 261 -0.04 -17.36 -13.50
N ASN A 262 -0.52 -18.36 -12.76
CA ASN A 262 -1.51 -19.32 -13.24
C ASN A 262 -2.90 -19.00 -12.68
N LYS A 263 -3.92 -19.22 -13.50
CA LYS A 263 -5.33 -19.23 -13.07
C LYS A 263 -5.67 -20.60 -12.51
N VAL A 264 -6.13 -20.65 -11.26
CA VAL A 264 -6.58 -21.88 -10.60
C VAL A 264 -8.08 -21.84 -10.47
N TYR A 265 -8.78 -22.57 -11.34
CA TYR A 265 -10.25 -22.55 -11.40
C TYR A 265 -10.90 -23.25 -10.19
N LYS A 266 -12.02 -22.70 -9.72
CA LYS A 266 -12.81 -23.19 -8.58
C LYS A 266 -13.89 -24.19 -9.00
#